data_AF-A0A6B0WJV5-F1
#
_entry.id   AF-A0A6B0WJV5-F1
#
_cell.length_a   1.000
_cell.length_b   1.000
_cell.length_c   1.000
_cell.angle_alpha   90.00
_cell.angle_beta   90.00
_cell.angle_gamma   90.00
#
_symmetry.space_group_name_H-M   'P 1'
#
loop_
_entity.id
_entity.type
_entity.pdbx_description
1 polymer ?
#
loop_
_entity_poly.entity_id
_entity_poly.type
_entity_poly.pdbx_seq_one_letter_code
_entity_poly.pdbx_strand_id
1 'polypeptide(L)'
;MTGTLTGGALTADDTLTLLPAGRGVRVRALQSLYQQCDRISPGNRVAVNLVGAGHRDVARGDAVVRAEQWQATDTIDAELSVLASLDHPVTRRGAYVAYIGSGEHPVRLRVLGPTAIEPGRTGLVRLHLPLRLPLCMGDRFILRESGRSETVGGGEILDVEPVLPASRARPDRSVDRIIAERGRIDAARLERMTGIARPADLGRWAVAPEHLEQTGQRLAEAVAAAGPLGLDLATLDDFERAVIDTLDGVDLVEGRARPAGGGDPLADHPFVKAVEAAPFAPPAPDGVGGEELRLLVRQGRLVESGGIHFGAGAVTEGARVVARLLADKPEGVTVAEVRDAWGTTRKYALALLARLDGTGVTRRRGDLRIAGSRLPQL
;
A
#
# COMPACT_ATOMS: atom_id res chain seq x y z
N MET A 1 28.38 -25.52 -4.63
CA MET A 1 27.25 -26.15 -3.90
C MET A 1 26.72 -27.30 -4.76
N THR A 2 26.19 -28.38 -4.18
CA THR A 2 25.56 -29.46 -4.94
C THR A 2 24.21 -29.79 -4.34
N GLY A 3 23.17 -29.85 -5.17
CA GLY A 3 21.79 -30.09 -4.72
C GLY A 3 20.91 -30.68 -5.81
N THR A 4 19.65 -30.95 -5.49
CA THR A 4 18.63 -31.40 -6.45
C THR A 4 17.83 -30.19 -6.94
N LEU A 5 17.74 -30.01 -8.25
CA LEU A 5 16.93 -28.95 -8.85
C LEU A 5 15.47 -29.43 -8.96
N THR A 6 14.55 -28.83 -8.23
CA THR A 6 13.14 -29.25 -8.18
C THR A 6 12.18 -28.33 -8.96
N GLY A 7 12.50 -27.04 -9.05
CA GLY A 7 11.60 -25.99 -9.57
C GLY A 7 11.70 -25.73 -11.07
N GLY A 8 12.30 -24.60 -11.47
CA GLY A 8 12.51 -24.24 -12.88
C GLY A 8 13.91 -24.57 -13.39
N ALA A 9 14.16 -24.35 -14.69
CA ALA A 9 15.50 -24.52 -15.26
C ALA A 9 16.49 -23.48 -14.72
N LEU A 10 17.76 -23.84 -14.58
CA LEU A 10 18.85 -22.92 -14.23
C LEU A 10 19.79 -22.74 -15.42
N THR A 11 20.29 -21.54 -15.60
CA THR A 11 21.28 -21.17 -16.62
C THR A 11 22.54 -20.61 -15.97
N ALA A 12 23.69 -20.76 -16.63
CA ALA A 12 24.88 -19.99 -16.28
C ALA A 12 24.55 -18.49 -16.32
N ASP A 13 25.19 -17.72 -15.45
CA ASP A 13 24.95 -16.29 -15.21
C ASP A 13 23.62 -15.88 -14.58
N ASP A 14 22.72 -16.84 -14.26
CA ASP A 14 21.51 -16.56 -13.50
C ASP A 14 21.86 -15.87 -12.16
N THR A 15 21.10 -14.82 -11.83
CA THR A 15 21.15 -14.16 -10.53
C THR A 15 20.04 -14.73 -9.64
N LEU A 16 20.44 -15.25 -8.49
CA LEU A 16 19.62 -16.03 -7.57
C LEU A 16 19.80 -15.49 -6.14
N THR A 17 18.99 -15.99 -5.22
CA THR A 17 19.08 -15.68 -3.80
C THR A 17 19.35 -16.96 -3.01
N LEU A 18 20.33 -16.90 -2.13
CA LEU A 18 20.64 -17.94 -1.15
C LEU A 18 19.81 -17.69 0.12
N LEU A 19 18.95 -18.64 0.46
CA LEU A 19 18.12 -18.62 1.67
C LEU A 19 18.60 -19.69 2.66
N PRO A 20 18.51 -19.44 3.98
CA PRO A 20 17.76 -18.36 4.63
C PRO A 20 18.49 -17.01 4.75
N ALA A 21 19.78 -16.94 4.38
CA ALA A 21 20.61 -15.73 4.56
C ALA A 21 20.16 -14.50 3.75
N GLY A 22 19.30 -14.67 2.74
CA GLY A 22 18.81 -13.58 1.89
C GLY A 22 19.88 -12.96 1.00
N ARG A 23 20.96 -13.71 0.71
CA ARG A 23 22.12 -13.18 -0.01
C ARG A 23 21.97 -13.38 -1.52
N GLY A 24 22.17 -12.31 -2.29
CA GLY A 24 22.27 -12.39 -3.75
C GLY A 24 23.52 -13.16 -4.19
N VAL A 25 23.35 -14.10 -5.10
CA VAL A 25 24.41 -14.93 -5.68
C VAL A 25 24.25 -15.03 -7.19
N ARG A 26 25.36 -15.23 -7.92
CA ARG A 26 25.32 -15.46 -9.38
C ARG A 26 25.88 -16.83 -9.72
N VAL A 27 25.24 -17.53 -10.64
CA VAL A 27 25.73 -18.80 -11.18
C VAL A 27 26.92 -18.55 -12.09
N ARG A 28 28.10 -19.06 -11.73
CA ARG A 28 29.30 -18.99 -12.58
C ARG A 28 29.39 -20.16 -13.56
N ALA A 29 29.01 -21.34 -13.09
CA ALA A 29 29.06 -22.56 -13.89
C ALA A 29 28.12 -23.60 -13.29
N LEU A 30 27.57 -24.45 -14.15
CA LEU A 30 26.73 -25.59 -13.77
C LEU A 30 27.40 -26.88 -14.23
N GLN A 31 27.28 -27.91 -13.41
CA GLN A 31 27.71 -29.25 -13.74
C GLN A 31 26.66 -30.29 -13.33
N SER A 32 26.44 -31.30 -14.15
CA SER A 32 25.66 -32.48 -13.81
C SER A 32 26.34 -33.72 -14.36
N LEU A 33 26.34 -34.81 -13.58
CA LEU A 33 27.02 -36.07 -13.94
C LEU A 33 28.46 -35.86 -14.46
N TYR A 34 29.21 -34.99 -13.79
CA TYR A 34 30.60 -34.62 -14.11
C TYR A 34 30.81 -33.90 -15.46
N GLN A 35 29.74 -33.42 -16.10
CA GLN A 35 29.80 -32.63 -17.32
C GLN A 35 29.35 -31.20 -17.08
N GLN A 36 30.05 -30.23 -17.67
CA GLN A 36 29.65 -28.82 -17.65
C GLN A 36 28.45 -28.60 -18.58
N CYS A 37 27.49 -27.80 -18.14
CA CYS A 37 26.33 -27.43 -18.93
C CYS A 37 26.00 -25.94 -18.77
N ASP A 38 25.44 -25.34 -19.81
CA ASP A 38 25.02 -23.93 -19.77
C ASP A 38 23.61 -23.79 -19.20
N ARG A 39 22.78 -24.82 -19.35
CA ARG A 39 21.40 -24.87 -18.87
C ARG A 39 21.05 -26.25 -18.35
N ILE A 40 20.27 -26.32 -17.28
CA ILE A 40 19.80 -27.57 -16.69
C ILE A 40 18.35 -27.49 -16.25
N SER A 41 17.59 -28.55 -16.53
CA SER A 41 16.18 -28.67 -16.19
C SER A 41 15.96 -29.33 -14.82
N PRO A 42 14.77 -29.18 -14.22
CA PRO A 42 14.39 -29.84 -12.96
C PRO A 42 14.51 -31.37 -13.01
N GLY A 43 14.59 -32.00 -11.85
CA GLY A 43 14.79 -33.44 -11.66
C GLY A 43 16.25 -33.88 -11.62
N ASN A 44 17.18 -32.98 -11.86
CA ASN A 44 18.61 -33.29 -11.93
C ASN A 44 19.35 -32.93 -10.63
N ARG A 45 20.37 -33.73 -10.30
CA ARG A 45 21.39 -33.34 -9.32
C ARG A 45 22.39 -32.42 -10.01
N VAL A 46 22.59 -31.23 -9.44
CA VAL A 46 23.38 -30.16 -10.05
C VAL A 46 24.43 -29.67 -9.07
N ALA A 47 25.67 -29.61 -9.51
CA ALA A 47 26.71 -28.83 -8.86
C ALA A 47 26.68 -27.41 -9.44
N VAL A 48 26.38 -26.44 -8.59
CA VAL A 48 26.30 -25.01 -8.94
C VAL A 48 27.51 -24.31 -8.33
N ASN A 49 28.32 -23.69 -9.19
CA ASN A 49 29.38 -22.78 -8.77
C ASN A 49 28.80 -21.37 -8.60
N LEU A 50 28.88 -20.82 -7.39
CA LEU A 50 28.25 -19.55 -7.04
C LEU A 50 29.31 -18.46 -6.81
N VAL A 51 29.03 -17.26 -7.30
CA VAL A 51 29.75 -16.02 -6.95
C VAL A 51 28.91 -15.26 -5.93
N GLY A 52 29.56 -14.72 -4.89
CA GLY A 52 28.90 -13.99 -3.80
C GLY A 52 28.70 -14.81 -2.51
N ALA A 53 28.94 -16.12 -2.55
CA ALA A 53 28.93 -16.97 -1.36
C ALA A 53 30.17 -17.88 -1.31
N GLY A 54 30.89 -17.83 -0.20
CA GLY A 54 31.99 -18.75 0.08
C GLY A 54 31.50 -20.07 0.66
N HIS A 55 32.40 -21.05 0.80
CA HIS A 55 32.05 -22.37 1.34
C HIS A 55 31.47 -22.31 2.77
N ARG A 56 31.96 -21.37 3.59
CA ARG A 56 31.47 -21.17 4.97
C ARG A 56 30.13 -20.44 5.05
N ASP A 57 29.68 -19.84 3.95
CA ASP A 57 28.40 -19.14 3.86
C ASP A 57 27.24 -20.07 3.47
N VAL A 58 27.53 -21.34 3.17
CA VAL A 58 26.54 -22.31 2.67
C VAL A 58 26.52 -23.55 3.56
N ALA A 59 25.35 -23.87 4.09
CA ALA A 59 25.09 -25.07 4.86
C ALA A 59 24.14 -26.02 4.14
N ARG A 60 24.11 -27.28 4.60
CA ARG A 60 23.06 -28.22 4.19
C ARG A 60 21.71 -27.72 4.71
N GLY A 61 20.69 -27.74 3.85
CA GLY A 61 19.39 -27.14 4.13
C GLY A 61 19.21 -25.77 3.49
N ASP A 62 20.29 -25.09 3.11
CA ASP A 62 20.18 -23.84 2.35
C ASP A 62 19.59 -24.10 0.96
N ALA A 63 18.76 -23.17 0.51
CA ALA A 63 18.10 -23.22 -0.78
C ALA A 63 18.58 -22.06 -1.66
N VAL A 64 18.88 -22.37 -2.92
CA VAL A 64 19.13 -21.36 -3.95
C VAL A 64 17.86 -21.22 -4.78
N VAL A 65 17.27 -20.04 -4.72
CA VAL A 65 15.98 -19.75 -5.36
C VAL A 65 16.10 -18.55 -6.29
N ARG A 66 15.16 -18.37 -7.22
CA ARG A 66 15.06 -17.08 -7.91
C ARG A 66 14.60 -16.01 -6.94
N ALA A 67 15.14 -14.80 -7.11
CA ALA A 67 14.73 -13.65 -6.33
C ALA A 67 13.22 -13.42 -6.46
N GLU A 68 12.59 -13.03 -5.36
CA GLU A 68 11.16 -12.75 -5.29
C GLU A 68 10.22 -13.90 -5.70
N GLN A 69 10.69 -15.14 -5.92
CA GLN A 69 9.81 -16.26 -6.32
C GLN A 69 9.21 -17.02 -5.12
N TRP A 70 9.78 -16.89 -3.92
CA TRP A 70 9.40 -17.69 -2.76
C TRP A 70 9.05 -16.85 -1.55
N GLN A 71 8.06 -17.30 -0.78
CA GLN A 71 7.73 -16.73 0.51
C GLN A 71 8.60 -17.38 1.59
N ALA A 72 9.46 -16.59 2.24
CA ALA A 72 10.20 -17.06 3.41
C ALA A 72 9.27 -17.09 4.64
N THR A 73 9.22 -18.21 5.35
CA THR A 73 8.38 -18.40 6.53
C THR A 73 9.06 -19.19 7.64
N ASP A 74 8.74 -18.84 8.88
CA ASP A 74 9.13 -19.59 10.08
C ASP A 74 7.95 -20.28 10.75
N THR A 75 6.73 -20.13 10.24
CA THR A 75 5.52 -20.68 10.85
C THR A 75 4.65 -21.26 9.77
N ILE A 76 4.39 -22.56 9.88
CA ILE A 76 3.61 -23.31 8.89
C ILE A 76 2.49 -24.07 9.59
N ASP A 77 1.33 -24.12 8.95
CA ASP A 77 0.29 -25.09 9.26
C ASP A 77 0.38 -26.26 8.28
N ALA A 78 0.22 -27.46 8.80
CA ALA A 78 0.47 -28.69 8.07
C ALA A 78 -0.46 -29.82 8.53
N GLU A 79 -0.66 -30.79 7.64
CA GLU A 79 -1.15 -32.10 8.01
C GLU A 79 0.01 -32.96 8.52
N LEU A 80 -0.22 -33.77 9.54
CA LEU A 80 0.72 -34.76 10.06
C LEU A 80 0.04 -36.12 10.17
N SER A 81 0.56 -37.10 9.42
CA SER A 81 0.23 -38.51 9.58
C SER A 81 1.21 -39.18 10.55
N VAL A 82 0.70 -39.60 11.71
CA VAL A 82 1.49 -40.25 12.76
C VAL A 82 1.58 -41.75 12.48
N LEU A 83 2.78 -42.33 12.57
CA LEU A 83 2.97 -43.76 12.34
C LEU A 83 2.23 -44.59 13.40
N ALA A 84 1.63 -45.70 12.98
CA ALA A 84 0.94 -46.63 13.88
C ALA A 84 1.89 -47.37 14.84
N SER A 85 3.19 -47.35 14.55
CA SER A 85 4.22 -48.00 15.36
C SER A 85 4.64 -47.22 16.60
N LEU A 86 4.16 -45.99 16.79
CA LEU A 86 4.42 -45.22 18.01
C LEU A 86 3.66 -45.84 19.19
N ASP A 87 4.28 -45.85 20.37
CA ASP A 87 3.69 -46.33 21.62
C ASP A 87 3.09 -45.21 22.48
N HIS A 88 3.14 -43.96 22.00
CA HIS A 88 2.56 -42.79 22.66
C HIS A 88 1.93 -41.80 21.67
N PRO A 89 0.97 -40.99 22.13
CA PRO A 89 0.40 -39.94 21.30
C PRO A 89 1.39 -38.79 21.05
N VAL A 90 1.24 -38.14 19.89
CA VAL A 90 1.98 -36.92 19.54
C VAL A 90 1.30 -35.72 20.16
N THR A 91 2.02 -34.99 20.99
CA THR A 91 1.49 -33.80 21.68
C THR A 91 2.37 -32.59 21.40
N ARG A 92 1.97 -31.42 21.90
CA ARG A 92 2.81 -30.22 21.89
C ARG A 92 4.13 -30.36 22.69
N ARG A 93 4.27 -31.38 23.54
CA ARG A 93 5.49 -31.65 24.32
C ARG A 93 6.34 -32.62 23.50
N GLY A 94 7.65 -32.35 23.44
CA GLY A 94 8.61 -33.17 22.70
C GLY A 94 9.72 -32.32 22.11
N ALA A 95 10.84 -32.97 21.80
CA ALA A 95 11.97 -32.36 21.09
C ALA A 95 11.88 -32.75 19.61
N TYR A 96 11.05 -32.04 18.86
CA TYR A 96 10.77 -32.37 17.47
C TYR A 96 11.80 -31.78 16.51
N VAL A 97 12.15 -32.55 15.48
CA VAL A 97 12.99 -32.13 14.37
C VAL A 97 12.23 -32.41 13.07
N ALA A 98 11.98 -31.36 12.29
CA ALA A 98 11.39 -31.44 10.97
C ALA A 98 12.49 -31.51 9.91
N TYR A 99 12.40 -32.50 9.03
CA TYR A 99 13.27 -32.68 7.88
C TYR A 99 12.53 -32.12 6.67
N ILE A 100 13.01 -31.00 6.15
CA ILE A 100 12.39 -30.27 5.05
C ILE A 100 13.44 -30.06 3.96
N GLY A 101 13.14 -30.53 2.74
CA GLY A 101 14.13 -30.58 1.67
C GLY A 101 15.38 -31.36 2.08
N SER A 102 16.54 -30.69 2.11
CA SER A 102 17.80 -31.29 2.56
C SER A 102 18.19 -30.93 4.01
N GLY A 103 17.41 -30.06 4.67
CA GLY A 103 17.70 -29.50 5.98
C GLY A 103 17.01 -30.24 7.13
N GLU A 104 17.58 -30.07 8.32
CA GLU A 104 17.07 -30.59 9.58
C GLU A 104 16.84 -29.42 10.53
N HIS A 105 15.60 -29.25 10.99
CA HIS A 105 15.19 -28.05 11.74
C HIS A 105 14.53 -28.45 13.06
N PRO A 106 15.09 -28.05 14.22
CA PRO A 106 14.39 -28.22 15.48
C PRO A 106 13.13 -27.34 15.49
N VAL A 107 11.95 -27.94 15.68
CA VAL A 107 10.67 -27.26 15.60
C VAL A 107 9.89 -27.32 16.90
N ARG A 108 9.12 -26.27 17.18
CA ARG A 108 8.05 -26.34 18.19
C ARG A 108 6.75 -26.71 17.50
N LEU A 109 6.09 -27.74 18.01
CA LEU A 109 4.83 -28.26 17.48
C LEU A 109 3.63 -27.81 18.34
N ARG A 110 2.55 -27.44 17.67
CA ARG A 110 1.21 -27.30 18.25
C ARG A 110 0.24 -28.17 17.47
N VAL A 111 -0.59 -28.95 18.15
CA VAL A 111 -1.70 -29.64 17.50
C VAL A 111 -2.85 -28.63 17.32
N LEU A 112 -3.44 -28.61 16.12
CA LEU A 112 -4.60 -27.79 15.78
C LEU A 112 -5.85 -28.63 15.99
N GLY A 113 -6.74 -28.20 16.88
CA GLY A 113 -7.91 -28.98 17.30
C GLY A 113 -7.66 -29.72 18.62
N PRO A 114 -7.61 -31.07 18.64
CA PRO A 114 -7.44 -31.84 19.87
C PRO A 114 -6.09 -31.59 20.55
N THR A 115 -5.93 -32.07 21.78
CA THR A 115 -4.69 -31.89 22.55
C THR A 115 -3.54 -32.78 22.08
N ALA A 116 -3.82 -33.84 21.31
CA ALA A 116 -2.89 -34.84 20.84
C ALA A 116 -3.36 -35.53 19.54
N ILE A 117 -2.44 -36.20 18.85
CA ILE A 117 -2.73 -37.08 17.70
C ILE A 117 -2.27 -38.49 18.07
N GLU A 118 -3.20 -39.46 18.02
CA GLU A 118 -2.92 -40.85 18.36
C GLU A 118 -2.10 -41.56 17.25
N PRO A 119 -1.33 -42.61 17.60
CA PRO A 119 -0.64 -43.44 16.62
C PRO A 119 -1.59 -43.96 15.52
N GLY A 120 -1.15 -43.89 14.27
CA GLY A 120 -1.94 -44.32 13.09
C GLY A 120 -3.05 -43.35 12.70
N ARG A 121 -3.13 -42.17 13.32
CA ARG A 121 -4.07 -41.10 12.95
C ARG A 121 -3.36 -39.97 12.23
N THR A 122 -4.17 -39.21 11.49
CA THR A 122 -3.77 -37.96 10.87
C THR A 122 -4.41 -36.80 11.63
N GLY A 123 -3.66 -35.71 11.81
CA GLY A 123 -4.17 -34.50 12.43
C GLY A 123 -3.46 -33.26 11.88
N LEU A 124 -3.98 -32.09 12.23
CA LEU A 124 -3.43 -30.81 11.81
C LEU A 124 -2.47 -30.27 12.87
N VAL A 125 -1.37 -29.68 12.43
CA VAL A 125 -0.33 -29.14 13.31
C VAL A 125 0.16 -27.79 12.82
N ARG A 126 0.61 -26.95 13.75
CA ARG A 126 1.44 -25.78 13.48
C ARG A 126 2.87 -26.06 13.90
N LEU A 127 3.81 -25.86 12.99
CA LEU A 127 5.24 -25.95 13.26
C LEU A 127 5.85 -24.56 13.26
N HIS A 128 6.62 -24.26 14.30
CA HIS A 128 7.47 -23.07 14.36
C HIS A 128 8.92 -23.47 14.13
N LEU A 129 9.48 -22.97 13.04
CA LEU A 129 10.85 -23.14 12.60
C LEU A 129 11.76 -22.09 13.27
N PRO A 130 13.06 -22.37 13.41
CA PRO A 130 14.00 -21.41 13.99
C PRO A 130 14.48 -20.35 12.98
N LEU A 131 14.27 -20.61 11.69
CA LEU A 131 14.73 -19.79 10.57
C LEU A 131 13.60 -19.67 9.55
N ARG A 132 13.59 -18.59 8.78
CA ARG A 132 12.60 -18.39 7.71
C ARG A 132 13.05 -19.14 6.46
N LEU A 133 12.33 -20.20 6.10
CA LEU A 133 12.62 -21.08 4.97
C LEU A 133 11.72 -20.73 3.77
N PRO A 134 12.21 -20.88 2.51
CA PRO A 134 11.39 -20.72 1.32
C PRO A 134 10.49 -21.94 1.12
N LEU A 135 9.31 -21.90 1.73
CA LEU A 135 8.35 -23.00 1.68
C LEU A 135 7.13 -22.60 0.88
N CYS A 136 6.46 -23.60 0.31
CA CYS A 136 5.24 -23.48 -0.45
C CYS A 136 4.19 -24.46 0.07
N MET A 137 2.91 -24.14 -0.11
CA MET A 137 1.82 -25.12 0.06
C MET A 137 2.11 -26.37 -0.79
N GLY A 138 1.90 -27.54 -0.21
CA GLY A 138 2.19 -28.83 -0.85
C GLY A 138 3.59 -29.39 -0.57
N ASP A 139 4.49 -28.60 0.05
CA ASP A 139 5.80 -29.10 0.45
C ASP A 139 5.65 -30.20 1.52
N ARG A 140 6.46 -31.26 1.38
CA ARG A 140 6.44 -32.41 2.29
C ARG A 140 7.56 -32.34 3.30
N PHE A 141 7.30 -32.89 4.48
CA PHE A 141 8.29 -33.00 5.56
C PHE A 141 8.20 -34.34 6.27
N ILE A 142 9.29 -34.71 6.94
CA ILE A 142 9.34 -35.82 7.89
C ILE A 142 9.52 -35.23 9.29
N LEU A 143 8.79 -35.73 10.27
CA LEU A 143 8.92 -35.34 11.67
C LEU A 143 9.57 -36.46 12.48
N ARG A 144 10.62 -36.13 13.22
CA ARG A 144 11.29 -37.02 14.18
C ARG A 144 11.27 -36.42 15.57
N GLU A 145 11.32 -37.26 16.59
CA GLU A 145 11.55 -36.82 17.98
C GLU A 145 12.97 -37.21 18.41
N SER A 146 13.81 -36.22 18.71
CA SER A 146 15.21 -36.46 19.06
C SER A 146 15.36 -37.11 20.43
N GLY A 147 14.50 -36.78 21.39
CA GLY A 147 14.54 -37.34 22.74
C GLY A 147 14.32 -38.86 22.79
N ARG A 148 13.53 -39.39 21.85
CA ARG A 148 13.22 -40.82 21.72
C ARG A 148 13.91 -41.49 20.53
N SER A 149 14.62 -40.71 19.73
CA SER A 149 15.31 -41.16 18.52
C SER A 149 14.42 -41.87 17.49
N GLU A 150 13.14 -41.49 17.43
CA GLU A 150 12.14 -42.15 16.60
C GLU A 150 11.62 -41.24 15.46
N THR A 151 11.08 -41.88 14.43
CA THR A 151 10.29 -41.18 13.41
C THR A 151 8.85 -41.10 13.88
N VAL A 152 8.35 -39.88 14.03
CA VAL A 152 6.95 -39.62 14.41
C VAL A 152 6.04 -39.88 13.21
N GLY A 153 6.45 -39.40 12.04
CA GLY A 153 5.67 -39.51 10.82
C GLY A 153 6.09 -38.51 9.77
N GLY A 154 5.16 -38.16 8.88
CA GLY A 154 5.39 -37.20 7.82
C GLY A 154 4.09 -36.49 7.46
N GLY A 155 4.22 -35.45 6.65
CA GLY A 155 3.11 -34.57 6.39
C GLY A 155 3.33 -33.64 5.21
N GLU A 156 2.31 -32.85 4.95
CA GLU A 156 2.27 -31.87 3.89
C GLU A 156 1.92 -30.48 4.45
N ILE A 157 2.60 -29.46 3.96
CA ILE A 157 2.38 -28.06 4.33
C ILE A 157 1.12 -27.55 3.65
N LEU A 158 0.20 -27.01 4.43
CA LEU A 158 -1.11 -26.53 3.99
C LEU A 158 -1.19 -25.00 3.99
N ASP A 159 -0.47 -24.34 4.90
CA ASP A 159 -0.38 -22.89 4.95
C ASP A 159 1.04 -22.49 5.36
N VAL A 160 1.66 -21.62 4.56
CA VAL A 160 3.02 -21.15 4.82
C VAL A 160 3.05 -19.86 5.63
N GLU A 161 1.91 -19.22 5.90
CA GLU A 161 1.88 -18.03 6.74
C GLU A 161 0.49 -17.93 7.39
N PRO A 162 0.17 -18.80 8.35
CA PRO A 162 -1.18 -18.84 8.90
C PRO A 162 -1.46 -17.62 9.77
N VAL A 163 -2.58 -16.94 9.53
CA VAL A 163 -2.98 -15.71 10.25
C VAL A 163 -3.91 -15.96 11.43
N LEU A 164 -4.63 -17.08 11.42
CA LEU A 164 -5.52 -17.44 12.51
C LEU A 164 -4.75 -18.02 13.71
N PRO A 165 -5.24 -17.81 14.94
CA PRO A 165 -4.71 -18.50 16.10
C PRO A 165 -4.94 -20.01 15.98
N ALA A 166 -4.04 -20.81 16.56
CA ALA A 166 -4.08 -22.27 16.49
C ALA A 166 -5.40 -22.90 16.95
N SER A 167 -6.16 -22.24 17.83
CA SER A 167 -7.47 -22.70 18.29
C SER A 167 -8.59 -22.58 17.24
N ARG A 168 -8.43 -21.73 16.23
CA ARG A 168 -9.41 -21.49 15.16
C ARG A 168 -8.94 -21.96 13.78
N ALA A 169 -7.64 -22.24 13.63
CA ALA A 169 -7.05 -22.64 12.37
C ALA A 169 -7.62 -23.99 11.89
N ARG A 170 -8.07 -24.02 10.64
CA ARG A 170 -8.52 -25.23 9.93
C ARG A 170 -7.88 -25.25 8.54
N PRO A 171 -6.54 -25.38 8.48
CA PRO A 171 -5.80 -25.32 7.24
C PRO A 171 -6.19 -26.47 6.31
N ASP A 172 -6.19 -26.18 5.01
CA ASP A 172 -6.38 -27.11 3.90
C ASP A 172 -5.61 -26.58 2.67
N ARG A 173 -5.74 -27.25 1.52
CA ARG A 173 -5.13 -26.81 0.25
C ARG A 173 -5.94 -25.74 -0.49
N SER A 174 -6.94 -25.13 0.15
CA SER A 174 -7.78 -24.12 -0.50
C SER A 174 -7.07 -22.77 -0.56
N VAL A 175 -6.87 -22.28 -1.78
CA VAL A 175 -6.41 -20.91 -2.04
C VAL A 175 -7.45 -19.90 -1.56
N ASP A 176 -8.74 -20.20 -1.75
CA ASP A 176 -9.85 -19.33 -1.35
C ASP A 176 -9.94 -19.19 0.17
N ARG A 177 -9.60 -20.24 0.94
CA ARG A 177 -9.48 -20.15 2.40
C ARG A 177 -8.44 -19.10 2.79
N ILE A 178 -7.25 -19.14 2.18
CA ILE A 178 -6.17 -18.17 2.48
C ILE A 178 -6.62 -16.74 2.19
N ILE A 179 -7.35 -16.52 1.09
CA ILE A 179 -7.92 -15.21 0.75
C ILE A 179 -8.97 -14.80 1.79
N ALA A 180 -9.92 -15.68 2.11
CA ALA A 180 -11.00 -15.43 3.05
C ALA A 180 -10.49 -15.07 4.46
N GLU A 181 -9.51 -15.82 4.99
CA GLU A 181 -8.91 -15.56 6.30
C GLU A 181 -8.19 -14.21 6.38
N ARG A 182 -7.75 -13.66 5.25
CA ARG A 182 -7.00 -12.40 5.14
C ARG A 182 -7.85 -11.22 4.69
N GLY A 183 -9.03 -11.47 4.12
CA GLY A 183 -9.86 -10.49 3.42
C GLY A 183 -9.28 -10.08 2.06
N ARG A 184 -7.99 -9.77 1.98
CA ARG A 184 -7.26 -9.52 0.74
C ARG A 184 -5.79 -9.94 0.82
N ILE A 185 -5.21 -10.25 -0.33
CA ILE A 185 -3.79 -10.56 -0.49
C ILE A 185 -3.33 -10.18 -1.89
N ASP A 186 -2.08 -9.74 -2.03
CA ASP A 186 -1.49 -9.51 -3.35
C ASP A 186 -1.44 -10.84 -4.13
N ALA A 187 -1.91 -10.85 -5.38
CA ALA A 187 -2.04 -12.06 -6.18
C ALA A 187 -0.68 -12.75 -6.44
N ALA A 188 0.38 -11.96 -6.65
CA ALA A 188 1.73 -12.50 -6.80
C ALA A 188 2.23 -13.07 -5.46
N ARG A 189 1.95 -12.42 -4.33
CA ARG A 189 2.25 -13.00 -3.01
C ARG A 189 1.52 -14.32 -2.78
N LEU A 190 0.24 -14.39 -3.14
CA LEU A 190 -0.55 -15.61 -3.01
C LEU A 190 0.05 -16.76 -3.83
N GLU A 191 0.44 -16.51 -5.08
CA GLU A 191 1.11 -17.49 -5.92
C GLU A 191 2.44 -17.98 -5.30
N ARG A 192 3.24 -17.09 -4.70
CA ARG A 192 4.49 -17.47 -4.02
C ARG A 192 4.27 -18.35 -2.79
N MET A 193 3.11 -18.22 -2.15
CA MET A 193 2.73 -19.02 -0.99
C MET A 193 2.15 -20.37 -1.37
N THR A 194 1.38 -20.43 -2.45
CA THR A 194 0.58 -21.62 -2.82
C THR A 194 1.16 -22.41 -3.98
N GLY A 195 2.03 -21.80 -4.78
CA GLY A 195 2.49 -22.32 -6.06
C GLY A 195 1.41 -22.30 -7.14
N ILE A 196 0.24 -21.70 -6.86
CA ILE A 196 -0.93 -21.69 -7.73
C ILE A 196 -1.19 -20.25 -8.17
N ALA A 197 -1.08 -20.01 -9.48
CA ALA A 197 -1.43 -18.73 -10.07
C ALA A 197 -2.96 -18.52 -9.98
N ARG A 198 -3.36 -17.41 -9.36
CA ARG A 198 -4.76 -17.00 -9.23
C ARG A 198 -4.88 -15.54 -9.64
N PRO A 199 -5.70 -15.19 -10.66
CA PRO A 199 -5.85 -13.81 -11.11
C PRO A 199 -6.27 -12.86 -9.98
N ALA A 200 -5.84 -11.60 -10.08
CA ALA A 200 -6.34 -10.55 -9.20
C ALA A 200 -7.82 -10.24 -9.52
N ASP A 201 -8.62 -9.99 -8.49
CA ASP A 201 -10.00 -9.52 -8.66
C ASP A 201 -10.03 -8.00 -8.88
N LEU A 202 -9.12 -7.28 -8.21
CA LEU A 202 -9.07 -5.82 -8.25
C LEU A 202 -7.64 -5.30 -8.20
N GLY A 203 -7.19 -4.69 -9.30
CA GLY A 203 -5.81 -4.23 -9.45
C GLY A 203 -4.82 -5.39 -9.30
N ARG A 204 -4.03 -5.39 -8.22
CA ARG A 204 -3.10 -6.48 -7.88
C ARG A 204 -3.63 -7.46 -6.82
N TRP A 205 -4.83 -7.22 -6.29
CA TRP A 205 -5.34 -7.91 -5.12
C TRP A 205 -6.23 -9.09 -5.50
N ALA A 206 -5.99 -10.22 -4.85
CA ALA A 206 -6.96 -11.28 -4.64
C ALA A 206 -7.77 -10.97 -3.36
N VAL A 207 -9.09 -10.97 -3.47
CA VAL A 207 -9.99 -10.40 -2.47
C VAL A 207 -11.13 -11.36 -2.18
N ALA A 208 -11.44 -11.53 -0.90
CA ALA A 208 -12.63 -12.25 -0.49
C ALA A 208 -13.87 -11.43 -0.88
N PRO A 209 -14.91 -12.03 -1.50
CA PRO A 209 -16.10 -11.30 -1.93
C PRO A 209 -16.74 -10.46 -0.81
N GLU A 210 -16.86 -11.05 0.39
CA GLU A 210 -17.41 -10.36 1.57
C GLU A 210 -16.55 -9.15 1.98
N HIS A 211 -15.23 -9.23 1.86
CA HIS A 211 -14.34 -8.12 2.21
C HIS A 211 -14.42 -6.99 1.19
N LEU A 212 -14.58 -7.32 -0.09
CA LEU A 212 -14.77 -6.33 -1.15
C LEU A 212 -16.11 -5.59 -0.95
N GLU A 213 -17.19 -6.32 -0.71
CA GLU A 213 -18.52 -5.77 -0.45
C GLU A 213 -18.53 -4.86 0.79
N GLN A 214 -18.00 -5.33 1.92
CA GLN A 214 -17.90 -4.54 3.16
C GLN A 214 -17.06 -3.28 2.97
N THR A 215 -15.95 -3.37 2.22
CA THR A 215 -15.09 -2.21 1.93
C THR A 215 -15.82 -1.22 1.03
N GLY A 216 -16.47 -1.70 -0.03
CA GLY A 216 -17.26 -0.87 -0.93
C GLY A 216 -18.38 -0.13 -0.20
N GLN A 217 -19.15 -0.83 0.62
CA GLN A 217 -20.20 -0.22 1.43
C GLN A 217 -19.66 0.85 2.37
N ARG A 218 -18.60 0.54 3.13
CA ARG A 218 -17.95 1.51 4.04
C ARG A 218 -17.46 2.75 3.30
N LEU A 219 -16.88 2.58 2.11
CA LEU A 219 -16.38 3.70 1.32
C LEU A 219 -17.53 4.53 0.73
N ALA A 220 -18.61 3.90 0.27
CA ALA A 220 -19.81 4.61 -0.18
C ALA A 220 -20.44 5.43 0.95
N GLU A 221 -20.55 4.85 2.16
CA GLU A 221 -21.02 5.56 3.36
C GLU A 221 -20.09 6.72 3.73
N ALA A 222 -18.77 6.53 3.64
CA ALA A 222 -17.79 7.59 3.90
C ALA A 222 -17.88 8.73 2.87
N VAL A 223 -18.10 8.43 1.59
CA VAL A 223 -18.33 9.43 0.54
C VAL A 223 -19.62 10.20 0.80
N ALA A 224 -20.70 9.52 1.17
CA ALA A 224 -21.96 10.17 1.51
C ALA A 224 -21.84 11.07 2.76
N ALA A 225 -21.12 10.61 3.78
CA ALA A 225 -20.89 11.35 5.02
C ALA A 225 -19.95 12.56 4.83
N ALA A 226 -18.97 12.47 3.92
CA ALA A 226 -18.12 13.60 3.55
C ALA A 226 -18.90 14.70 2.80
N GLY A 227 -20.06 14.35 2.26
CA GLY A 227 -21.01 15.29 1.68
C GLY A 227 -20.41 16.09 0.53
N PRO A 228 -20.66 17.41 0.48
CA PRO A 228 -20.27 18.23 -0.67
C PRO A 228 -18.74 18.33 -0.86
N LEU A 229 -17.95 18.30 0.21
CA LEU A 229 -16.49 18.42 0.10
C LEU A 229 -15.82 17.16 -0.48
N GLY A 230 -16.52 16.03 -0.49
CA GLY A 230 -16.00 14.74 -0.93
C GLY A 230 -14.94 14.14 0.01
N LEU A 231 -14.79 12.82 -0.07
CA LEU A 231 -13.79 12.06 0.66
C LEU A 231 -12.41 12.24 0.02
N ASP A 232 -11.41 12.59 0.82
CA ASP A 232 -10.03 12.78 0.33
C ASP A 232 -9.34 11.43 0.07
N LEU A 233 -8.99 11.15 -1.19
CA LEU A 233 -8.37 9.89 -1.59
C LEU A 233 -6.98 9.70 -0.98
N ALA A 234 -6.31 10.77 -0.54
CA ALA A 234 -5.01 10.67 0.12
C ALA A 234 -5.09 10.01 1.52
N THR A 235 -6.30 9.93 2.11
CA THR A 235 -6.53 9.25 3.39
C THR A 235 -6.70 7.75 3.24
N LEU A 236 -6.85 7.26 2.01
CA LEU A 236 -7.15 5.87 1.68
C LEU A 236 -5.91 5.10 1.24
N ASP A 237 -5.88 3.82 1.56
CA ASP A 237 -4.80 2.95 1.09
C ASP A 237 -4.95 2.57 -0.40
N ASP A 238 -3.94 1.89 -0.96
CA ASP A 238 -3.93 1.48 -2.37
C ASP A 238 -5.15 0.62 -2.77
N PHE A 239 -5.65 -0.21 -1.87
CA PHE A 239 -6.80 -1.08 -2.14
C PHE A 239 -8.10 -0.31 -2.04
N GLU A 240 -8.27 0.49 -0.99
CA GLU A 240 -9.46 1.33 -0.83
C GLU A 240 -9.64 2.28 -2.02
N ARG A 241 -8.55 2.86 -2.53
CA ARG A 241 -8.57 3.67 -3.76
C ARG A 241 -8.99 2.86 -4.98
N ALA A 242 -8.49 1.64 -5.13
CA ALA A 242 -8.91 0.75 -6.20
C ALA A 242 -10.39 0.36 -6.08
N VAL A 243 -10.91 0.16 -4.86
CA VAL A 243 -12.33 -0.16 -4.64
C VAL A 243 -13.19 1.04 -5.01
N ILE A 244 -12.82 2.24 -4.55
CA ILE A 244 -13.57 3.47 -4.87
C ILE A 244 -13.68 3.73 -6.37
N ASP A 245 -12.63 3.42 -7.14
CA ASP A 245 -12.62 3.59 -8.60
C ASP A 245 -13.64 2.68 -9.31
N THR A 246 -14.11 1.64 -8.62
CA THR A 246 -15.14 0.71 -9.13
C THR A 246 -16.54 0.97 -8.60
N LEU A 247 -16.72 1.94 -7.69
CA LEU A 247 -18.03 2.21 -7.10
C LEU A 247 -18.92 2.98 -8.06
N ASP A 248 -20.10 2.43 -8.33
CA ASP A 248 -21.15 3.13 -9.05
C ASP A 248 -21.65 4.32 -8.22
N GLY A 249 -21.96 5.42 -8.91
CA GLY A 249 -22.50 6.61 -8.26
C GLY A 249 -21.47 7.43 -7.47
N VAL A 250 -20.17 7.24 -7.72
CA VAL A 250 -19.08 8.05 -7.16
C VAL A 250 -18.26 8.68 -8.29
N ASP A 251 -18.12 10.01 -8.28
CA ASP A 251 -17.24 10.74 -9.17
C ASP A 251 -15.88 11.00 -8.49
N LEU A 252 -14.78 10.77 -9.20
CA LEU A 252 -13.44 11.12 -8.75
C LEU A 252 -12.99 12.44 -9.38
N VAL A 253 -12.84 13.48 -8.56
CA VAL A 253 -12.46 14.83 -9.02
C VAL A 253 -11.39 15.41 -8.11
N GLU A 254 -10.26 15.81 -8.71
CA GLU A 254 -9.14 16.47 -8.02
C GLU A 254 -8.65 15.74 -6.75
N GLY A 255 -8.54 14.41 -6.83
CA GLY A 255 -8.09 13.58 -5.69
C GLY A 255 -9.15 13.38 -4.61
N ARG A 256 -10.43 13.63 -4.92
CA ARG A 256 -11.55 13.42 -3.99
C ARG A 256 -12.65 12.57 -4.63
N ALA A 257 -13.32 11.76 -3.82
CA ALA A 257 -14.50 10.99 -4.18
C ALA A 257 -15.77 11.70 -3.70
N ARG A 258 -16.73 11.95 -4.60
CA ARG A 258 -18.00 12.61 -4.31
C ARG A 258 -19.17 11.81 -4.89
N PRO A 259 -20.40 11.93 -4.34
CA PRO A 259 -21.57 11.34 -4.96
C PRO A 259 -21.76 11.84 -6.41
N ALA A 260 -22.00 10.93 -7.35
CA ALA A 260 -22.20 11.25 -8.76
C ALA A 260 -23.47 12.07 -8.97
N GLY A 261 -23.45 12.94 -9.97
CA GLY A 261 -24.59 13.82 -10.28
C GLY A 261 -24.78 14.98 -9.31
N GLY A 262 -23.97 15.08 -8.25
CA GLY A 262 -23.82 16.32 -7.50
C GLY A 262 -23.15 17.36 -8.39
N GLY A 263 -23.83 18.48 -8.67
CA GLY A 263 -23.18 19.66 -9.26
C GLY A 263 -22.00 20.12 -8.40
N ASP A 264 -21.20 21.08 -8.89
CA ASP A 264 -20.10 21.63 -8.08
C ASP A 264 -20.69 22.16 -6.75
N PRO A 265 -20.41 21.50 -5.62
CA PRO A 265 -21.04 21.85 -4.35
C PRO A 265 -20.59 23.20 -3.81
N LEU A 266 -19.48 23.71 -4.34
CA LEU A 266 -18.95 25.02 -4.02
C LEU A 266 -19.46 26.12 -4.97
N ALA A 267 -20.28 25.76 -5.97
CA ALA A 267 -20.89 26.72 -6.90
C ALA A 267 -21.75 27.76 -6.19
N ASP A 268 -22.54 27.34 -5.22
CA ASP A 268 -23.50 28.18 -4.50
C ASP A 268 -23.10 28.49 -3.05
N HIS A 269 -21.82 28.31 -2.71
CA HIS A 269 -21.33 28.41 -1.34
C HIS A 269 -21.67 29.77 -0.69
N PRO A 270 -22.35 29.80 0.47
CA PRO A 270 -22.84 31.04 1.09
C PRO A 270 -21.74 32.07 1.36
N PHE A 271 -20.56 31.63 1.78
CA PHE A 271 -19.43 32.51 2.01
C PHE A 271 -18.89 33.14 0.71
N VAL A 272 -18.92 32.41 -0.41
CA VAL A 272 -18.50 32.97 -1.71
C VAL A 272 -19.46 34.08 -2.11
N LYS A 273 -20.78 33.83 -1.99
CA LYS A 273 -21.82 34.86 -2.24
C LYS A 273 -21.65 36.09 -1.34
N ALA A 274 -21.35 35.88 -0.06
CA ALA A 274 -21.16 36.98 0.89
C ALA A 274 -19.92 37.82 0.58
N VAL A 275 -18.83 37.18 0.15
CA VAL A 275 -17.60 37.85 -0.28
C VAL A 275 -17.78 38.57 -1.62
N GLU A 276 -18.55 38.01 -2.55
CA GLU A 276 -18.88 38.65 -3.83
C GLU A 276 -19.80 39.85 -3.67
N ALA A 277 -20.72 39.84 -2.71
CA ALA A 277 -21.58 40.98 -2.39
C ALA A 277 -20.82 42.17 -1.78
N ALA A 278 -19.66 41.92 -1.17
CA ALA A 278 -18.81 42.93 -0.54
C ALA A 278 -17.35 42.79 -1.01
N PRO A 279 -17.05 43.03 -2.30
CA PRO A 279 -15.78 42.65 -2.92
C PRO A 279 -14.55 43.32 -2.27
N PHE A 280 -14.71 44.54 -1.75
CA PHE A 280 -13.62 45.29 -1.12
C PHE A 280 -13.64 45.27 0.40
N ALA A 281 -14.66 44.68 1.02
CA ALA A 281 -14.78 44.55 2.47
C ALA A 281 -15.37 43.17 2.84
N PRO A 282 -14.69 42.07 2.46
CA PRO A 282 -15.23 40.74 2.67
C PRO A 282 -15.43 40.42 4.16
N PRO A 283 -16.50 39.68 4.51
CA PRO A 283 -16.71 39.21 5.87
C PRO A 283 -15.63 38.21 6.29
N ALA A 284 -15.48 38.00 7.59
CA ALA A 284 -14.66 36.91 8.11
C ALA A 284 -15.28 35.54 7.74
N PRO A 285 -14.47 34.49 7.54
CA PRO A 285 -14.95 33.15 7.20
C PRO A 285 -15.54 32.43 8.44
N ASP A 286 -16.40 33.10 9.18
CA ASP A 286 -16.98 32.58 10.41
C ASP A 286 -17.89 31.38 10.08
N GLY A 287 -17.58 30.23 10.69
CA GLY A 287 -18.31 28.99 10.44
C GLY A 287 -17.90 28.22 9.17
N VAL A 288 -16.90 28.71 8.42
CA VAL A 288 -16.34 27.99 7.26
C VAL A 288 -15.13 27.16 7.69
N GLY A 289 -15.11 25.88 7.36
CA GLY A 289 -14.01 24.99 7.72
C GLY A 289 -12.69 25.38 7.04
N GLY A 290 -11.56 25.17 7.72
CA GLY A 290 -10.24 25.47 7.14
C GLY A 290 -9.93 24.67 5.86
N GLU A 291 -10.45 23.45 5.73
CA GLU A 291 -10.35 22.65 4.51
C GLU A 291 -11.20 23.20 3.37
N GLU A 292 -12.42 23.65 3.68
CA GLU A 292 -13.35 24.25 2.73
C GLU A 292 -12.78 25.54 2.14
N LEU A 293 -12.17 26.40 2.97
CA LEU A 293 -11.45 27.59 2.49
C LEU A 293 -10.30 27.23 1.54
N ARG A 294 -9.50 26.21 1.89
CA ARG A 294 -8.39 25.76 1.02
C ARG A 294 -8.92 25.26 -0.32
N LEU A 295 -10.02 24.52 -0.32
CA LEU A 295 -10.63 24.02 -1.55
C LEU A 295 -11.17 25.16 -2.43
N LEU A 296 -11.88 26.13 -1.83
CA LEU A 296 -12.38 27.32 -2.52
C LEU A 296 -11.25 28.18 -3.14
N VAL A 297 -10.11 28.29 -2.45
CA VAL A 297 -8.92 28.98 -3.00
C VAL A 297 -8.29 28.16 -4.12
N ARG A 298 -8.17 26.84 -3.97
CA ARG A 298 -7.59 25.95 -4.99
C ARG A 298 -8.39 25.95 -6.29
N GLN A 299 -9.73 25.98 -6.19
CA GLN A 299 -10.63 26.10 -7.35
C GLN A 299 -10.67 27.51 -7.96
N GLY A 300 -9.96 28.49 -7.37
CA GLY A 300 -9.91 29.86 -7.86
C GLY A 300 -11.18 30.68 -7.60
N ARG A 301 -12.09 30.21 -6.75
CA ARG A 301 -13.30 30.95 -6.34
C ARG A 301 -12.95 32.06 -5.35
N LEU A 302 -12.01 31.78 -4.46
CA LEU A 302 -11.45 32.74 -3.51
C LEU A 302 -9.97 33.00 -3.77
N VAL A 303 -9.50 34.15 -3.33
CA VAL A 303 -8.10 34.57 -3.34
C VAL A 303 -7.72 34.98 -1.92
N GLU A 304 -6.77 34.27 -1.33
CA GLU A 304 -6.21 34.63 -0.03
C GLU A 304 -5.10 35.69 -0.19
N SER A 305 -5.17 36.73 0.62
CA SER A 305 -4.11 37.74 0.74
C SER A 305 -4.11 38.35 2.13
N GLY A 306 -3.00 38.21 2.85
CA GLY A 306 -2.81 38.83 4.17
C GLY A 306 -3.80 38.33 5.23
N GLY A 307 -4.19 37.05 5.16
CA GLY A 307 -5.16 36.41 6.05
C GLY A 307 -6.62 36.73 5.70
N ILE A 308 -6.88 37.36 4.55
CA ILE A 308 -8.22 37.76 4.11
C ILE A 308 -8.56 37.02 2.82
N HIS A 309 -9.79 36.51 2.74
CA HIS A 309 -10.30 35.81 1.55
C HIS A 309 -11.16 36.77 0.72
N PHE A 310 -10.68 37.13 -0.46
CA PHE A 310 -11.39 37.93 -1.45
C PHE A 310 -12.04 37.04 -2.50
N GLY A 311 -13.11 37.52 -3.12
CA GLY A 311 -13.70 36.85 -4.28
C GLY A 311 -12.80 37.05 -5.49
N ALA A 312 -12.77 36.09 -6.41
CA ALA A 312 -11.97 36.22 -7.63
C ALA A 312 -12.31 37.49 -8.43
N GLY A 313 -13.59 37.89 -8.45
CA GLY A 313 -14.06 39.13 -9.08
C GLY A 313 -13.46 40.40 -8.47
N ALA A 314 -13.24 40.43 -7.15
CA ALA A 314 -12.72 41.60 -6.44
C ALA A 314 -11.33 42.02 -6.91
N VAL A 315 -10.48 41.06 -7.29
CA VAL A 315 -9.15 41.34 -7.84
C VAL A 315 -9.27 42.05 -9.19
N THR A 316 -10.18 41.59 -10.05
CA THR A 316 -10.40 42.15 -11.39
C THR A 316 -11.04 43.53 -11.30
N GLU A 317 -12.08 43.68 -10.49
CA GLU A 317 -12.76 44.95 -10.27
C GLU A 317 -11.83 45.98 -9.61
N GLY A 318 -11.10 45.55 -8.57
CA GLY A 318 -10.11 46.37 -7.89
C GLY A 318 -9.03 46.88 -8.84
N ALA A 319 -8.51 46.01 -9.71
CA ALA A 319 -7.55 46.38 -10.74
C ALA A 319 -8.10 47.45 -11.71
N ARG A 320 -9.38 47.34 -12.14
CA ARG A 320 -10.03 48.35 -13.01
C ARG A 320 -10.23 49.69 -12.32
N VAL A 321 -10.56 49.71 -11.04
CA VAL A 321 -10.67 50.96 -10.26
C VAL A 321 -9.29 51.62 -10.15
N VAL A 322 -8.25 50.85 -9.82
CA VAL A 322 -6.88 51.40 -9.74
C VAL A 322 -6.38 51.87 -11.10
N ALA A 323 -6.70 51.17 -12.18
CA ALA A 323 -6.37 51.61 -13.54
C ALA A 323 -7.00 52.98 -13.86
N ARG A 324 -8.25 53.23 -13.44
CA ARG A 324 -8.92 54.54 -13.60
C ARG A 324 -8.20 55.63 -12.82
N LEU A 325 -7.89 55.37 -11.55
CA LEU A 325 -7.15 56.33 -10.73
C LEU A 325 -5.76 56.65 -11.30
N LEU A 326 -5.08 55.66 -11.87
CA LEU A 326 -3.76 55.85 -12.49
C LEU A 326 -3.83 56.51 -13.87
N ALA A 327 -4.95 56.42 -14.58
CA ALA A 327 -5.17 57.20 -15.79
C ALA A 327 -5.30 58.70 -15.46
N ASP A 328 -5.99 59.02 -14.37
CA ASP A 328 -6.12 60.39 -13.87
C ASP A 328 -4.85 60.90 -13.17
N LYS A 329 -4.09 60.01 -12.53
CA LYS A 329 -2.85 60.30 -11.80
C LYS A 329 -1.70 59.36 -12.21
N PRO A 330 -1.07 59.58 -13.37
CA PRO A 330 -0.02 58.71 -13.89
C PRO A 330 1.22 58.59 -12.98
N GLU A 331 1.47 59.59 -12.14
CA GLU A 331 2.58 59.62 -11.18
C GLU A 331 2.45 58.62 -10.03
N GLY A 332 1.24 58.12 -9.78
CA GLY A 332 0.93 57.09 -8.80
C GLY A 332 -0.16 57.49 -7.80
N VAL A 333 -0.75 56.49 -7.15
CA VAL A 333 -1.86 56.65 -6.20
C VAL A 333 -1.47 56.17 -4.81
N THR A 334 -1.90 56.88 -3.77
CA THR A 334 -1.68 56.51 -2.36
C THR A 334 -2.66 55.41 -1.91
N VAL A 335 -2.35 54.74 -0.79
CA VAL A 335 -3.30 53.79 -0.18
C VAL A 335 -4.60 54.45 0.24
N ALA A 336 -4.55 55.70 0.71
CA ALA A 336 -5.74 56.42 1.16
C ALA A 336 -6.71 56.65 0.00
N GLU A 337 -6.20 57.08 -1.16
CA GLU A 337 -7.01 57.29 -2.36
C GLU A 337 -7.62 55.98 -2.88
N VAL A 338 -6.85 54.89 -2.90
CA VAL A 338 -7.37 53.58 -3.31
C VAL A 338 -8.42 53.07 -2.31
N ARG A 339 -8.18 53.23 -1.00
CA ARG A 339 -9.14 52.89 0.06
C ARG A 339 -10.46 53.64 -0.14
N ASP A 340 -10.38 54.94 -0.40
CA ASP A 340 -11.56 55.80 -0.56
C ASP A 340 -12.32 55.44 -1.83
N ALA A 341 -11.61 55.15 -2.93
CA ALA A 341 -12.22 54.70 -4.19
C ALA A 341 -12.90 53.32 -4.08
N TRP A 342 -12.38 52.42 -3.24
CA TRP A 342 -13.00 51.12 -2.96
C TRP A 342 -14.05 51.16 -1.84
N GLY A 343 -14.23 52.30 -1.17
CA GLY A 343 -15.18 52.44 -0.06
C GLY A 343 -14.91 51.49 1.12
N THR A 344 -13.63 51.20 1.41
CA THR A 344 -13.25 50.17 2.40
C THR A 344 -12.34 50.70 3.50
N THR A 345 -11.89 49.84 4.42
CA THR A 345 -10.91 50.18 5.45
C THR A 345 -9.47 49.97 4.97
N ARG A 346 -8.51 50.60 5.67
CA ARG A 346 -7.08 50.46 5.35
C ARG A 346 -6.60 48.99 5.40
N LYS A 347 -7.20 48.17 6.27
CA LYS A 347 -6.89 46.74 6.40
C LYS A 347 -7.13 45.99 5.08
N TYR A 348 -8.34 46.11 4.53
CA TYR A 348 -8.73 45.42 3.29
C TYR A 348 -8.02 46.01 2.06
N ALA A 349 -7.89 47.34 1.99
CA ALA A 349 -7.20 48.00 0.89
C ALA A 349 -5.73 47.56 0.78
N LEU A 350 -5.01 47.47 1.90
CA LEU A 350 -3.63 47.00 1.90
C LEU A 350 -3.50 45.54 1.47
N ALA A 351 -4.39 44.67 1.95
CA ALA A 351 -4.37 43.25 1.59
C ALA A 351 -4.65 43.01 0.09
N LEU A 352 -5.64 43.71 -0.48
CA LEU A 352 -5.94 43.59 -1.90
C LEU A 352 -4.85 44.23 -2.77
N LEU A 353 -4.30 45.39 -2.38
CA LEU A 353 -3.15 45.99 -3.06
C LEU A 353 -1.92 45.08 -3.04
N ALA A 354 -1.65 44.39 -1.92
CA ALA A 354 -0.57 43.41 -1.86
C ALA A 354 -0.75 42.27 -2.88
N ARG A 355 -2.00 41.83 -3.09
CA ARG A 355 -2.33 40.86 -4.14
C ARG A 355 -2.09 41.42 -5.54
N LEU A 356 -2.52 42.65 -5.82
CA LEU A 356 -2.30 43.32 -7.10
C LEU A 356 -0.82 43.57 -7.39
N ASP A 357 -0.05 43.92 -6.36
CA ASP A 357 1.41 44.06 -6.45
C ASP A 357 2.06 42.72 -6.78
N GLY A 358 1.67 41.66 -6.06
CA GLY A 358 2.18 40.30 -6.28
C GLY A 358 1.84 39.70 -7.65
N THR A 359 0.71 40.07 -8.25
CA THR A 359 0.34 39.64 -9.61
C THR A 359 0.91 40.53 -10.71
N GLY A 360 1.54 41.66 -10.36
CA GLY A 360 2.15 42.61 -11.30
C GLY A 360 1.17 43.61 -11.93
N VAL A 361 -0.03 43.75 -11.36
CA VAL A 361 -1.03 44.76 -11.77
C VAL A 361 -0.59 46.15 -11.32
N THR A 362 -0.09 46.26 -10.09
CA THR A 362 0.49 47.48 -9.52
C THR A 362 1.93 47.24 -9.09
N ARG A 363 2.68 48.31 -8.86
CA ARG A 363 3.99 48.25 -8.21
C ARG A 363 4.09 49.32 -7.15
N ARG A 364 4.61 48.96 -5.97
CA ARG A 364 4.84 49.90 -4.87
C ARG A 364 6.10 50.74 -5.11
N ARG A 365 5.97 52.07 -5.02
CA ARG A 365 7.06 53.05 -5.07
C ARG A 365 6.91 54.02 -3.89
N GLY A 366 7.59 53.70 -2.78
CA GLY A 366 7.40 54.42 -1.51
C GLY A 366 5.97 54.28 -0.99
N ASP A 367 5.29 55.42 -0.84
CA ASP A 367 3.89 55.49 -0.40
C ASP A 367 2.89 55.40 -1.56
N LEU A 368 3.36 55.51 -2.80
CA LEU A 368 2.55 55.43 -4.01
C LEU A 368 2.54 54.03 -4.60
N ARG A 369 1.47 53.72 -5.33
CA ARG A 369 1.36 52.58 -6.24
C ARG A 369 1.35 53.13 -7.65
N ILE A 370 2.18 52.56 -8.51
CA ILE A 370 2.29 52.92 -9.93
C ILE A 370 1.85 51.75 -10.82
N ALA A 371 1.65 52.02 -12.10
CA ALA A 371 1.24 51.01 -13.07
C ALA A 371 2.23 49.82 -13.14
N GLY A 372 1.69 48.62 -12.95
CA GLY A 372 2.39 47.36 -13.22
C GLY A 372 2.32 46.98 -14.70
N SER A 373 3.06 45.95 -15.09
CA SER A 373 3.06 45.44 -16.46
C SER A 373 1.75 44.76 -16.87
N ARG A 374 0.92 44.39 -15.89
CA ARG A 374 -0.38 43.74 -16.10
C ARG A 374 -1.56 44.62 -15.70
N LEU A 375 -1.36 45.94 -15.60
CA LEU A 375 -2.47 46.85 -15.33
C LEU A 375 -3.51 46.74 -16.48
N PRO A 376 -4.81 46.55 -16.19
CA PRO A 376 -5.83 46.48 -17.23
C PRO A 376 -5.86 47.76 -18.06
N GLN A 377 -6.02 47.62 -19.38
CA GLN A 377 -6.41 48.72 -20.26
C GLN A 377 -7.91 48.94 -20.09
N LEU A 378 -8.32 50.22 -19.99
CA LEU A 378 -9.70 50.62 -19.72
C LEU A 378 -10.55 50.73 -20.97
#